data_AF-A0A0R1VRE0-F1
#
_entry.id   AF-A0A0R1VRE0-F1
#
_cell.length_a   1.000
_cell.length_b   1.000
_cell.length_c   1.000
_cell.angle_alpha   90.00
_cell.angle_beta   90.00
_cell.angle_gamma   90.00
#
_symmetry.space_group_name_H-M   'P 1'
#
loop_
_entity.id
_entity.type
_entity.pdbx_description
1 polymer ?
#
loop_
_entity_poly.entity_id
_entity_poly.type
_entity_poly.pdbx_seq_one_letter_code
_entity_poly.pdbx_strand_id
1 'polypeptide(L)'
;MLLFVADGVVGLNNSIAKYFPKAKLQRCLVHVIRNLTHKVRVSDRKLISNEFRDVRQSASLSEAKESLSRFIETWGHKYSFVRKLADIDDLFAYFSFPKAIRGSIYSTNVIESFNDYFKANIKKKQRFPNEESLDRYAGVQCLDYNNRNLGRIHKGFGVCQDTLESMFD
;
A
#
# COMPACT_ATOMS: atom_id res chain seq x y z
N MET A 1 -6.39 0.05 17.05
CA MET A 1 -5.46 1.04 16.47
C MET A 1 -5.72 1.08 14.98
N LEU A 2 -6.05 2.24 14.41
CA LEU A 2 -6.35 2.38 12.98
C LEU A 2 -5.08 2.44 12.13
N LEU A 3 -5.17 1.94 10.89
CA LEU A 3 -4.11 2.03 9.88
C LEU A 3 -4.66 2.65 8.59
N PHE A 4 -4.02 3.71 8.12
CA PHE A 4 -4.20 4.22 6.78
C PHE A 4 -3.02 3.75 5.92
N VAL A 5 -3.32 3.20 4.74
CA VAL A 5 -2.31 2.85 3.73
C VAL A 5 -2.54 3.74 2.52
N ALA A 6 -1.57 4.57 2.18
CA ALA A 6 -1.72 5.54 1.08
C ALA A 6 -0.45 5.69 0.27
N ASP A 7 -0.59 6.10 -0.99
CA ASP A 7 0.53 6.73 -1.70
C ASP A 7 0.80 8.11 -1.10
N GLY A 8 1.97 8.68 -1.38
CA GLY A 8 2.49 9.88 -0.70
C GLY A 8 1.78 11.18 -1.01
N VAL A 9 0.45 11.22 -0.89
CA VAL A 9 -0.37 12.38 -1.22
C VAL A 9 -0.07 13.53 -0.27
N VAL A 10 0.23 14.69 -0.86
CA VAL A 10 0.54 15.91 -0.13
C VAL A 10 -0.66 16.31 0.73
N GLY A 11 -0.41 16.59 2.01
CA GLY A 11 -1.44 17.02 2.96
C GLY A 11 -2.27 15.90 3.59
N LEU A 12 -2.17 14.65 3.10
CA LEU A 12 -2.90 13.52 3.70
C LEU A 12 -2.44 13.26 5.13
N ASN A 13 -1.13 13.32 5.40
CA ASN A 13 -0.57 13.14 6.73
C ASN A 13 -1.15 14.15 7.73
N ASN A 14 -1.27 15.41 7.32
CA ASN A 14 -1.81 16.49 8.15
C ASN A 14 -3.30 16.25 8.45
N SER A 15 -4.07 15.81 7.44
CA SER A 15 -5.49 15.50 7.60
C SER A 15 -5.72 14.29 8.51
N ILE A 16 -4.93 13.22 8.35
CA ILE A 16 -5.01 12.04 9.22
C ILE A 16 -4.64 12.41 10.65
N ALA A 17 -3.55 13.16 10.85
CA ALA A 17 -3.14 13.61 12.18
C ALA A 17 -4.22 14.48 12.86
N LYS A 18 -4.92 15.31 12.07
CA LYS A 18 -5.99 16.19 12.56
C LYS A 18 -7.26 15.43 12.97
N TYR A 19 -7.76 14.52 12.13
CA TYR A 19 -9.05 13.86 12.34
C TYR A 19 -8.95 12.47 12.99
N PHE A 20 -7.81 11.80 12.85
CA PHE A 20 -7.54 10.46 13.37
C PHE A 20 -6.18 10.42 14.09
N PRO A 21 -5.98 11.19 15.18
CA PRO A 21 -4.67 11.37 15.81
C PRO A 21 -4.04 10.07 16.35
N LYS A 22 -4.86 9.05 16.64
CA LYS A 22 -4.40 7.71 17.09
C LYS A 22 -4.09 6.76 15.93
N ALA A 23 -4.34 7.14 14.68
CA ALA A 23 -4.13 6.28 13.53
C ALA A 23 -2.67 6.31 13.08
N LYS A 24 -2.17 5.16 12.66
CA LYS A 24 -0.88 5.07 11.99
C LYS A 24 -1.07 5.27 10.49
N LEU A 25 -0.11 5.94 9.88
CA LEU A 25 0.02 5.98 8.43
C LEU A 25 1.09 4.98 8.00
N GLN A 26 0.80 4.24 6.95
CA GLN A 26 1.72 3.36 6.25
C GLN A 26 1.88 3.86 4.81
N ARG A 27 3.13 4.07 4.40
CA ARG A 27 3.44 4.31 2.99
C ARG A 27 3.12 3.06 2.18
N CYS A 28 2.35 3.22 1.11
CA CYS A 28 2.05 2.11 0.22
C CYS A 28 3.34 1.61 -0.47
N LEU A 29 3.87 0.46 -0.02
CA LEU A 29 5.13 -0.11 -0.52
C LEU A 29 5.07 -0.47 -2.00
N VAL A 30 3.88 -0.71 -2.51
CA VAL A 30 3.60 -0.91 -3.93
C VAL A 30 3.92 0.33 -4.73
N HIS A 31 3.41 1.48 -4.30
CA HIS A 31 3.68 2.75 -4.95
C HIS A 31 5.15 3.12 -4.81
N VAL A 32 5.79 2.78 -3.69
CA VAL A 32 7.25 2.92 -3.55
C VAL A 32 7.98 2.11 -4.62
N ILE A 33 7.74 0.80 -4.74
CA ILE A 33 8.45 -0.02 -5.73
C ILE A 33 8.11 0.36 -7.18
N ARG A 34 6.87 0.77 -7.46
CA ARG A 34 6.48 1.29 -8.79
C ARG A 34 7.26 2.57 -9.11
N ASN A 35 7.35 3.51 -8.16
CA ASN A 35 8.11 4.74 -8.34
C ASN A 35 9.62 4.48 -8.53
N LEU A 36 10.18 3.51 -7.80
CA LEU A 36 11.57 3.08 -7.98
C LEU A 36 11.77 2.50 -9.39
N THR A 37 11.00 1.48 -9.77
CA THR A 37 11.14 0.76 -11.04
C THR A 37 10.92 1.64 -12.27
N HIS A 38 10.08 2.67 -12.17
CA HIS A 38 9.89 3.66 -13.24
C HIS A 38 11.12 4.54 -13.49
N LYS A 39 11.97 4.75 -12.48
CA LYS A 39 13.11 5.69 -12.54
C LYS A 39 14.47 5.00 -12.72
N VAL A 40 14.49 3.67 -12.84
CA VAL A 40 15.70 2.88 -13.05
C VAL A 40 15.74 2.24 -14.45
N ARG A 41 16.93 1.81 -14.85
CA ARG A 41 17.13 1.10 -16.12
C ARG A 41 16.36 -0.21 -16.11
N VAL A 42 15.84 -0.61 -17.28
CA VAL A 42 15.06 -1.86 -17.44
C VAL A 42 15.85 -3.07 -16.94
N SER A 43 17.16 -3.12 -17.19
CA SER A 43 18.07 -4.18 -16.72
C SER A 43 18.11 -4.34 -15.20
N ASP A 44 17.96 -3.23 -14.46
CA ASP A 44 18.08 -3.21 -13.00
C ASP A 44 16.74 -3.42 -12.29
N ARG A 45 15.61 -3.25 -12.99
CA ARG A 45 14.25 -3.32 -12.40
C ARG A 45 13.98 -4.63 -11.66
N LYS A 46 14.39 -5.76 -12.25
CA LYS A 46 14.16 -7.09 -11.66
C LYS A 46 14.94 -7.26 -10.35
N LEU A 47 16.22 -6.87 -10.36
CA LEU A 47 17.08 -6.98 -9.19
C LEU A 47 16.60 -6.06 -8.05
N ILE A 48 16.34 -4.80 -8.36
CA ILE A 48 15.79 -3.83 -7.40
C ILE A 48 14.47 -4.30 -6.79
N SER A 49 13.58 -4.89 -7.59
CA SER A 49 12.30 -5.40 -7.10
C SER A 49 12.45 -6.59 -6.16
N ASN A 50 13.46 -7.44 -6.38
CA ASN A 50 13.76 -8.56 -5.52
C ASN A 50 14.42 -8.10 -4.22
N GLU A 51 15.43 -7.24 -4.28
CA GLU A 51 16.08 -6.74 -3.05
C GLU A 51 15.13 -5.91 -2.19
N PHE A 52 14.28 -5.08 -2.81
CA PHE A 52 13.24 -4.36 -2.07
C PHE A 52 12.16 -5.29 -1.50
N ARG A 53 11.95 -6.47 -2.11
CA ARG A 53 11.07 -7.49 -1.54
C ARG A 53 11.64 -8.03 -0.23
N ASP A 54 12.95 -8.18 -0.13
CA ASP A 54 13.61 -8.65 1.09
C ASP A 54 13.51 -7.61 2.22
N VAL A 55 13.64 -6.32 1.89
CA VAL A 55 13.39 -5.21 2.83
C VAL A 55 11.99 -5.30 3.44
N ARG A 56 10.94 -5.51 2.63
CA ARG A 56 9.56 -5.57 3.14
C ARG A 56 9.17 -6.91 3.80
N GLN A 57 9.92 -7.98 3.55
CA GLN A 57 9.65 -9.33 4.10
C GLN A 57 10.54 -9.68 5.30
N SER A 58 11.36 -8.74 5.75
CA SER A 58 12.21 -8.87 6.94
C SER A 58 11.44 -9.29 8.18
N ALA A 59 12.04 -10.10 9.06
CA ALA A 59 11.34 -10.69 10.20
C ALA A 59 11.08 -9.65 11.30
N SER A 60 12.01 -8.69 11.45
CA SER A 60 11.96 -7.63 12.45
C SER A 60 12.12 -6.23 11.83
N LEU A 61 11.70 -5.21 12.58
CA LEU A 61 11.88 -3.81 12.18
C LEU A 61 13.38 -3.46 12.05
N SER A 62 14.22 -4.03 12.92
CA SER A 62 15.67 -3.82 12.89
C SER A 62 16.28 -4.36 11.59
N GLU A 63 15.96 -5.60 11.23
CA GLU A 63 16.40 -6.21 9.97
C GLU A 63 15.90 -5.43 8.75
N ALA A 64 14.66 -4.93 8.79
CA ALA A 64 14.10 -4.15 7.69
C ALA A 64 14.86 -2.83 7.48
N LYS A 65 15.21 -2.14 8.58
CA LYS A 65 16.01 -0.92 8.54
C LYS A 65 17.42 -1.19 8.03
N GLU A 66 18.07 -2.25 8.52
CA GLU A 66 19.40 -2.64 8.06
C GLU A 66 19.40 -3.01 6.57
N SER A 67 18.40 -3.77 6.13
CA SER A 67 18.23 -4.15 4.73
C SER A 67 17.96 -2.93 3.84
N LEU A 68 17.19 -1.96 4.32
CA LEU A 68 16.99 -0.69 3.63
C LEU A 68 18.29 0.11 3.52
N SER A 69 19.09 0.19 4.59
CA SER A 69 20.39 0.86 4.57
C SER A 69 21.32 0.24 3.53
N ARG A 70 21.42 -1.10 3.50
CA ARG A 70 22.20 -1.83 2.48
C ARG A 70 21.67 -1.55 1.07
N PHE A 71 20.35 -1.59 0.88
CA PHE A 71 19.72 -1.27 -0.40
C PHE A 71 20.07 0.17 -0.86
N ILE A 72 20.07 1.14 0.05
CA ILE A 72 20.43 2.52 -0.24
C ILE A 72 21.93 2.66 -0.55
N GLU A 73 22.80 1.91 0.12
CA GLU A 73 24.23 1.91 -0.18
C GLU A 73 24.50 1.34 -1.58
N THR A 74 23.91 0.19 -1.89
CA THR A 74 24.05 -0.49 -3.19
C THR A 74 23.52 0.34 -4.34
N TRP A 75 22.37 1.00 -4.20
CA TRP A 75 21.73 1.69 -5.33
C TRP A 75 21.83 3.21 -5.29
N GLY A 76 22.09 3.80 -4.13
CA GLY A 76 22.06 5.25 -3.94
C GLY A 76 23.20 6.01 -4.63
N HIS A 77 24.28 5.33 -5.01
CA HIS A 77 25.33 5.92 -5.86
C HIS A 77 24.91 6.01 -7.33
N LYS A 78 24.21 4.98 -7.83
CA LYS A 78 23.72 4.90 -9.22
C LYS A 78 22.42 5.68 -9.43
N TYR A 79 21.57 5.69 -8.41
CA TYR A 79 20.23 6.26 -8.40
C TYR A 79 20.05 7.11 -7.14
N SER A 80 20.43 8.38 -7.20
CA SER A 80 20.42 9.29 -6.05
C SER A 80 19.05 9.40 -5.37
N PHE A 81 17.94 9.26 -6.12
CA PHE A 81 16.59 9.28 -5.55
C PHE A 81 16.30 8.11 -4.61
N VAL A 82 17.06 7.00 -4.67
CA VAL A 82 16.92 5.87 -3.74
C VAL A 82 17.26 6.31 -2.31
N ARG A 83 18.17 7.27 -2.13
CA ARG A 83 18.54 7.80 -0.81
C ARG A 83 17.34 8.43 -0.09
N LYS A 84 16.38 8.98 -0.84
CA LYS A 84 15.15 9.56 -0.29
C LYS A 84 14.24 8.54 0.40
N LEU A 85 14.48 7.24 0.25
CA LEU A 85 13.74 6.22 0.99
C LEU A 85 14.04 6.28 2.50
N ALA A 86 15.23 6.78 2.90
CA ALA A 86 15.57 6.96 4.30
C ALA A 86 14.70 8.03 4.99
N ASP A 87 14.19 9.00 4.22
CA ASP A 87 13.38 10.11 4.72
C ASP A 87 11.88 9.76 4.86
N ILE A 88 11.50 8.50 4.57
CA ILE A 88 10.11 8.05 4.62
C ILE A 88 9.83 7.44 5.99
N ASP A 89 9.32 8.24 6.93
CA ASP A 89 9.00 7.82 8.30
C ASP A 89 7.96 6.70 8.36
N ASP A 90 6.98 6.71 7.45
CA ASP A 90 5.83 5.81 7.42
C ASP A 90 6.08 4.50 6.64
N LEU A 91 7.34 4.20 6.28
CA LEU A 91 7.67 3.03 5.46
C LEU A 91 7.43 1.70 6.18
N PHE A 92 7.58 1.68 7.51
CA PHE A 92 7.61 0.46 8.31
C PHE A 92 6.51 0.38 9.38
N ALA A 93 5.48 1.23 9.30
CA ALA A 93 4.38 1.25 10.28
C ALA A 93 3.68 -0.11 10.43
N TYR A 94 3.64 -0.92 9.37
CA TYR A 94 3.08 -2.28 9.35
C TYR A 94 3.74 -3.24 10.35
N PHE A 95 4.97 -2.98 10.82
CA PHE A 95 5.59 -3.80 11.87
C PHE A 95 4.85 -3.71 13.21
N SER A 96 4.07 -2.65 13.43
CA SER A 96 3.20 -2.49 14.60
C SER A 96 1.97 -3.42 14.60
N PHE A 97 1.81 -4.21 13.54
CA PHE A 97 0.67 -5.09 13.34
C PHE A 97 1.09 -6.57 13.33
N PRO A 98 0.17 -7.50 13.65
CA PRO A 98 0.44 -8.93 13.67
C PRO A 98 1.06 -9.42 12.36
N LYS A 99 2.05 -10.30 12.46
CA LYS A 99 2.75 -10.89 11.29
C LYS A 99 1.78 -11.50 10.27
N ALA A 100 0.67 -12.07 10.75
CA ALA A 100 -0.38 -12.67 9.95
C ALA A 100 -0.95 -11.72 8.88
N ILE A 101 -1.08 -10.42 9.17
CA ILE A 101 -1.70 -9.44 8.26
C ILE A 101 -0.70 -8.54 7.53
N ARG A 102 0.58 -8.54 7.90
CA ARG A 102 1.61 -7.72 7.23
C ARG A 102 1.62 -7.96 5.73
N GLY A 103 1.52 -9.24 5.34
CA GLY A 103 1.36 -9.69 3.95
C GLY A 103 0.32 -8.91 3.17
N SER A 104 -0.83 -8.70 3.79
CA SER A 104 -1.96 -8.00 3.21
C SER A 104 -1.76 -6.49 3.16
N ILE A 105 -1.13 -5.91 4.18
CA ILE A 105 -0.84 -4.47 4.26
C ILE A 105 0.12 -4.02 3.15
N TYR A 106 1.20 -4.78 2.91
CA TYR A 106 2.21 -4.42 1.90
C TYR A 106 1.99 -5.05 0.53
N SER A 107 0.87 -5.75 0.31
CA SER A 107 0.51 -6.30 -1.00
C SER A 107 -0.49 -5.41 -1.73
N THR A 108 -0.56 -5.56 -3.04
CA THR A 108 -1.56 -4.88 -3.87
C THR A 108 -2.87 -5.61 -3.98
N ASN A 109 -2.93 -6.90 -3.65
CA ASN A 109 -3.98 -7.80 -4.13
C ASN A 109 -5.40 -7.26 -3.91
N VAL A 110 -5.67 -6.65 -2.75
CA VAL A 110 -6.99 -6.08 -2.43
C VAL A 110 -7.32 -4.89 -3.33
N ILE A 111 -6.39 -3.94 -3.46
CA ILE A 111 -6.58 -2.70 -4.22
C ILE A 111 -6.54 -2.97 -5.74
N GLU A 112 -5.62 -3.83 -6.19
CA GLU A 112 -5.53 -4.21 -7.61
C GLU A 112 -6.75 -5.02 -8.08
N SER A 113 -7.26 -5.95 -7.26
CA SER A 113 -8.50 -6.66 -7.59
C SER A 113 -9.68 -5.72 -7.83
N PHE A 114 -9.86 -4.73 -6.95
CA PHE A 114 -10.89 -3.70 -7.14
C PHE A 114 -10.61 -2.83 -8.37
N ASN A 115 -9.38 -2.32 -8.52
CA ASN A 115 -9.01 -1.45 -9.64
C ASN A 115 -9.19 -2.12 -11.00
N ASP A 116 -8.84 -3.40 -11.12
CA ASP A 116 -8.98 -4.16 -12.35
C ASP A 116 -10.45 -4.40 -12.68
N TYR A 117 -11.25 -4.79 -11.67
CA TYR A 117 -12.71 -4.88 -11.81
C TYR A 117 -13.31 -3.54 -12.26
N PHE A 118 -12.94 -2.45 -11.60
CA PHE A 118 -13.49 -1.13 -11.86
C PHE A 118 -13.11 -0.62 -13.26
N LYS A 119 -11.83 -0.74 -13.64
CA LYS A 119 -11.34 -0.40 -14.99
C LYS A 119 -12.01 -1.23 -16.07
N ALA A 120 -12.19 -2.53 -15.86
CA ALA A 120 -12.86 -3.40 -16.81
C ALA A 120 -14.31 -2.99 -17.06
N ASN A 121 -15.04 -2.56 -16.02
CA ASN A 121 -16.42 -2.10 -16.17
C ASN A 121 -16.51 -0.71 -16.80
N ILE A 122 -15.67 0.26 -16.37
CA ILE A 122 -15.63 1.58 -17.00
C ILE A 122 -15.29 1.49 -18.48
N LYS A 123 -14.34 0.65 -18.89
CA LYS A 123 -13.97 0.49 -20.32
C LYS A 123 -15.12 0.03 -21.22
N LYS A 124 -16.16 -0.60 -20.66
CA LYS A 124 -17.37 -0.98 -21.42
C LYS A 124 -18.22 0.25 -21.78
N LYS A 125 -18.05 1.37 -21.08
CA LYS A 125 -18.71 2.65 -21.34
C LYS A 125 -17.74 3.57 -22.09
N GLN A 126 -18.02 3.86 -23.35
CA GLN A 126 -17.15 4.72 -24.17
C GLN A 126 -17.23 6.20 -23.76
N ARG A 127 -18.41 6.68 -23.34
CA ARG A 127 -18.64 8.07 -22.92
C ARG A 127 -19.73 8.13 -21.86
N PHE A 128 -19.58 9.09 -20.95
CA PHE A 128 -20.63 9.49 -20.02
C PHE A 128 -21.27 10.80 -20.50
N PRO A 129 -22.61 10.95 -20.41
CA PRO A 129 -23.30 12.18 -20.79
C PRO A 129 -22.89 13.40 -19.97
N ASN A 130 -22.65 13.20 -18.67
CA ASN A 130 -22.24 14.22 -17.70
C ASN A 130 -21.52 13.56 -16.50
N GLU A 131 -21.00 14.37 -15.60
CA GLU A 131 -20.28 13.94 -14.39
C GLU A 131 -21.19 13.13 -13.44
N GLU A 132 -22.44 13.57 -13.23
CA GLU A 132 -23.39 12.86 -12.37
C GLU A 132 -23.66 11.42 -12.86
N SER A 133 -23.72 11.21 -14.17
CA SER A 133 -23.86 9.89 -14.78
C SER A 133 -22.61 9.02 -14.56
N LEU A 134 -21.42 9.62 -14.52
CA LEU A 134 -20.19 8.92 -14.17
C LEU A 134 -20.21 8.52 -12.70
N ASP A 135 -20.56 9.45 -11.80
CA ASP A 135 -20.64 9.19 -10.36
C ASP A 135 -21.64 8.10 -10.02
N ARG A 136 -22.83 8.14 -10.62
CA ARG A 136 -23.84 7.10 -10.44
C ARG A 136 -23.33 5.75 -10.92
N TYR A 137 -22.68 5.71 -12.08
CA TYR A 137 -22.12 4.47 -12.62
C TYR A 137 -21.01 3.92 -11.72
N ALA A 138 -20.08 4.78 -11.31
CA ALA A 138 -18.99 4.44 -10.39
C ALA A 138 -19.54 3.90 -9.06
N GLY A 139 -20.52 4.59 -8.47
CA GLY A 139 -21.20 4.17 -7.25
C GLY A 139 -21.83 2.78 -7.37
N VAL A 140 -22.55 2.51 -8.46
CA VAL A 140 -23.13 1.17 -8.71
C VAL A 140 -22.04 0.11 -8.81
N GLN A 141 -20.94 0.37 -9.54
CA GLN A 141 -19.84 -0.62 -9.63
C GLN A 141 -19.19 -0.88 -8.26
N CYS A 142 -19.01 0.17 -7.43
CA CYS A 142 -18.50 0.01 -6.07
C CYS A 142 -19.44 -0.83 -5.20
N LEU A 143 -20.75 -0.57 -5.26
CA LEU A 143 -21.75 -1.33 -4.52
C LEU A 143 -21.79 -2.80 -4.97
N ASP A 144 -21.79 -3.06 -6.28
CA ASP A 144 -21.76 -4.41 -6.84
C ASP A 144 -20.52 -5.19 -6.39
N TYR A 145 -19.34 -4.54 -6.43
CA TYR A 145 -18.10 -5.16 -5.95
C TYR A 145 -18.16 -5.48 -4.45
N ASN A 146 -18.65 -4.53 -3.65
CA ASN A 146 -18.79 -4.71 -2.20
C ASN A 146 -19.76 -5.84 -1.87
N ASN A 147 -20.92 -5.90 -2.51
CA ASN A 147 -21.91 -6.95 -2.30
C ASN A 147 -21.36 -8.35 -2.61
N ARG A 148 -20.58 -8.49 -3.69
CA ARG A 148 -19.96 -9.77 -4.07
C ARG A 148 -18.87 -10.23 -3.10
N ASN A 149 -18.24 -9.28 -2.40
CA ASN A 149 -17.16 -9.56 -1.47
C ASN A 149 -17.56 -9.39 -0.01
N LEU A 150 -18.86 -9.16 0.24
CA LEU A 150 -19.42 -9.00 1.57
C LEU A 150 -19.21 -10.29 2.36
N GLY A 151 -18.66 -10.16 3.58
CA GLY A 151 -18.31 -11.30 4.42
C GLY A 151 -16.97 -11.99 4.11
N ARG A 152 -16.23 -11.56 3.08
CA ARG A 152 -14.89 -12.11 2.83
C ARG A 152 -13.90 -11.53 3.83
N ILE A 153 -13.29 -12.41 4.63
CA ILE A 153 -12.17 -12.05 5.49
C ILE A 153 -10.88 -12.23 4.70
N HIS A 154 -10.10 -11.16 4.57
CA HIS A 154 -8.85 -11.21 3.84
C HIS A 154 -7.77 -11.97 4.64
N LYS A 155 -6.74 -12.46 3.93
CA LYS A 155 -5.71 -13.34 4.49
C LYS A 155 -5.11 -12.77 5.78
N GLY A 156 -5.03 -13.61 6.81
CA GLY A 156 -4.43 -13.27 8.11
C GLY A 156 -5.36 -12.56 9.08
N PHE A 157 -6.38 -11.81 8.60
CA PHE A 157 -7.27 -11.04 9.48
C PHE A 157 -8.10 -11.95 10.39
N GLY A 158 -8.66 -13.04 9.86
CA GLY A 158 -9.45 -13.97 10.66
C GLY A 158 -8.67 -14.74 11.73
N VAL A 159 -7.34 -14.78 11.65
CA VAL A 159 -6.49 -15.48 12.63
C VAL A 159 -6.08 -14.58 13.79
N CYS A 160 -6.16 -13.25 13.61
CA CYS A 160 -5.71 -12.29 14.62
C CYS A 160 -6.80 -11.27 14.97
N GLN A 161 -8.07 -11.65 14.82
CA GLN A 161 -9.21 -10.76 15.07
C GLN A 161 -9.18 -10.22 16.50
N ASP A 162 -9.11 -11.08 17.51
CA ASP A 162 -9.05 -10.68 18.94
C ASP A 162 -7.84 -9.77 19.23
N THR A 163 -6.69 -10.08 18.63
CA THR A 163 -5.49 -9.25 18.74
C THR A 163 -5.72 -7.87 18.12
N LEU A 164 -6.42 -7.78 16.99
CA LEU A 164 -6.72 -6.50 16.36
C LEU A 164 -7.75 -5.70 17.15
N GLU A 165 -8.76 -6.35 17.71
CA GLU A 165 -9.80 -5.73 18.54
C GLU A 165 -9.20 -5.12 19.80
N SER A 166 -8.38 -5.88 20.54
CA SER A 166 -7.64 -5.37 21.71
C SER A 166 -6.67 -4.21 21.42
N MET A 167 -6.27 -3.99 20.17
CA MET A 167 -5.46 -2.82 19.82
C MET A 167 -6.28 -1.51 19.81
N PHE A 168 -7.62 -1.56 19.83
CA PHE A 168 -8.52 -0.41 19.85
C PHE A 168 -8.89 0.06 21.25
N ASP A 169 -8.76 -0.81 22.24
CA ASP A 169 -8.91 -0.49 23.66
C ASP A 169 -7.73 0.35 24.18
#